data_AF-A0A0T9LSC4-F1
#
_entry.id   AF-A0A0T9LSC4-F1
#
_cell.length_a   1.000
_cell.length_b   1.000
_cell.length_c   1.000
_cell.angle_alpha   90.00
_cell.angle_beta   90.00
_cell.angle_gamma   90.00
#
_symmetry.space_group_name_H-M   'P 1'
#
loop_
_entity.id
_entity.type
_entity.pdbx_description
1 polymer ?
#
loop_
_entity_poly.entity_id
_entity_poly.type
_entity_poly.pdbx_seq_one_letter_code
_entity_poly.pdbx_strand_id
1 'polypeptide(L)' 'MKIRKHVPWEDYEKDFIREVAGVFSAALIAEKLERTKRAIEEKARILGVSLALKKAA' A
#
# COMPACT_ATOMS: atom_id res chain seq x y z
N MET A 1 -19.40 0.79 -18.32
CA MET A 1 -17.96 0.75 -17.95
C MET A 1 -17.77 1.68 -16.75
N LYS A 2 -17.37 1.19 -15.56
CA LYS A 2 -17.14 2.07 -14.40
C LYS A 2 -15.77 2.73 -14.56
N ILE A 3 -15.73 4.05 -14.80
CA ILE A 3 -14.48 4.83 -14.84
C ILE A 3 -13.86 4.73 -13.45
N ARG A 4 -12.71 4.07 -13.31
CA ARG A 4 -11.99 4.01 -12.05
C ARG A 4 -11.39 5.40 -11.80
N LYS A 5 -11.90 6.12 -10.80
CA LYS A 5 -11.33 7.40 -10.37
C LYS A 5 -9.90 7.14 -9.89
N HIS A 6 -8.91 7.68 -10.58
CA HIS A 6 -7.52 7.57 -10.16
C HIS A 6 -7.31 8.50 -8.97
N VAL A 7 -7.29 7.93 -7.76
CA VAL A 7 -6.99 8.69 -6.54
C VAL A 7 -5.48 8.92 -6.49
N PRO A 8 -5.01 10.18 -6.56
CA PRO A 8 -3.58 10.50 -6.45
C PRO A 8 -2.96 9.96 -5.15
N TRP A 9 -1.66 9.75 -5.14
CA TRP A 9 -0.92 9.34 -3.94
C TRP A 9 -0.34 10.57 -3.24
N GLU A 10 -0.71 10.78 -2.00
CA GLU A 10 -0.17 11.83 -1.15
C GLU A 10 1.24 11.48 -0.68
N ASP A 11 2.04 12.50 -0.33
CA ASP A 11 3.42 12.30 0.14
C ASP A 11 3.47 11.44 1.41
N TYR A 12 2.59 11.73 2.38
CA TYR A 12 2.52 10.97 3.62
C TYR A 12 2.20 9.48 3.41
N GLU A 13 1.42 9.14 2.38
CA GLU A 13 1.09 7.74 2.10
C GLU A 13 2.31 6.99 1.57
N LYS A 14 3.11 7.65 0.72
CA LYS A 14 4.36 7.10 0.19
C LYS A 14 5.37 6.91 1.31
N ASP A 15 5.48 7.88 2.21
CA ASP A 15 6.40 7.82 3.35
C ASP A 15 5.97 6.75 4.35
N PHE A 16 4.68 6.66 4.64
CA PHE A 16 4.12 5.59 5.47
C PHE A 16 4.44 4.20 4.91
N ILE A 17 4.24 3.98 3.60
CA ILE A 17 4.57 2.68 2.96
C ILE A 17 6.06 2.34 3.11
N ARG A 18 6.96 3.34 3.01
CA ARG A 18 8.40 3.12 3.19
C ARG A 18 8.75 2.79 4.64
N GLU A 19 8.15 3.49 5.59
CA GLU A 19 8.41 3.31 7.02
C GLU A 19 8.02 1.90 7.51
N VAL A 20 6.88 1.40 7.04
CA VAL A 20 6.34 0.10 7.48
C VAL A 20 6.71 -1.06 6.56
N ALA A 21 7.47 -0.80 5.50
CA ALA A 21 7.94 -1.84 4.58
C ALA A 21 8.75 -2.91 5.33
N GLY A 22 8.61 -4.18 4.91
CA GLY A 22 9.22 -5.33 5.58
C GLY A 22 8.56 -5.75 6.91
N VAL A 23 7.78 -4.87 7.55
CA VAL A 23 7.09 -5.17 8.81
C VAL A 23 5.59 -5.43 8.58
N PHE A 24 4.93 -4.57 7.79
CA PHE A 24 3.48 -4.65 7.57
C PHE A 24 3.15 -5.37 6.26
N SER A 25 2.05 -6.11 6.27
CA SER A 25 1.49 -6.71 5.06
C SER A 25 0.70 -5.69 4.24
N ALA A 26 0.55 -5.94 2.95
CA ALA A 26 -0.23 -5.08 2.06
C ALA A 26 -1.69 -4.89 2.52
N ALA A 27 -2.28 -5.89 3.19
CA ALA A 27 -3.65 -5.80 3.71
C ALA A 27 -3.75 -4.84 4.89
N LEU A 28 -2.81 -4.91 5.83
CA LEU A 28 -2.79 -4.01 7.00
C LEU A 28 -2.54 -2.56 6.58
N ILE A 29 -1.65 -2.33 5.62
CA ILE A 29 -1.40 -0.99 5.07
C ILE A 29 -2.63 -0.48 4.34
N ALA A 30 -3.31 -1.35 3.59
CA ALA A 30 -4.54 -1.01 2.87
C ALA A 30 -5.64 -0.55 3.83
N GLU A 31 -5.82 -1.23 4.97
CA GLU A 31 -6.74 -0.81 6.03
C GLU A 31 -6.36 0.55 6.61
N LYS A 32 -5.08 0.78 6.91
CA LYS A 32 -4.60 2.05 7.50
C LYS A 32 -4.71 3.26 6.57
N LEU A 33 -4.55 3.05 5.27
CA LEU A 33 -4.62 4.11 4.25
C LEU A 33 -5.98 4.17 3.54
N GLU A 34 -6.95 3.36 3.96
CA GLU A 34 -8.26 3.23 3.30
C GLU A 34 -8.16 2.98 1.78
N ARG A 35 -7.14 2.20 1.38
CA ARG A 35 -6.88 1.83 -0.01
C ARG A 35 -7.10 0.34 -0.24
N THR A 36 -7.10 -0.06 -1.51
CA THR A 36 -7.15 -1.49 -1.84
C THR A 36 -5.77 -2.13 -1.68
N LYS A 37 -5.74 -3.39 -1.22
CA LYS A 37 -4.51 -4.21 -1.15
C LYS A 37 -3.71 -4.18 -2.45
N ARG A 38 -4.39 -4.31 -3.60
CA ARG A 38 -3.78 -4.25 -4.93
C ARG A 38 -3.11 -2.90 -5.22
N ALA A 39 -3.69 -1.80 -4.78
CA ALA A 39 -3.08 -0.48 -4.93
C ALA A 39 -1.81 -0.35 -4.09
N ILE A 40 -1.82 -0.88 -2.86
CA ILE A 40 -0.61 -0.92 -2.01
C ILE A 40 0.49 -1.78 -2.64
N GLU A 41 0.15 -2.98 -3.12
CA GLU A 41 1.12 -3.89 -3.76
C GLU A 41 1.79 -3.24 -4.97
N GLU A 42 1.00 -2.64 -5.85
CA GLU A 42 1.52 -1.94 -7.03
C GLU A 42 2.37 -0.72 -6.63
N LYS A 43 1.93 0.03 -5.60
CA LYS A 43 2.68 1.18 -5.15
C LYS A 43 4.00 0.79 -4.49
N ALA A 44 4.04 -0.24 -3.66
CA ALA A 44 5.26 -0.77 -3.06
C ALA A 44 6.25 -1.24 -4.13
N ARG A 45 5.75 -1.92 -5.18
CA ARG A 45 6.54 -2.31 -6.35
C ARG A 45 7.16 -1.09 -7.06
N ILE A 46 6.39 -0.03 -7.28
CA ILE A 46 6.88 1.23 -7.89
C ILE A 46 7.88 1.95 -6.99
N LEU A 47 7.65 1.93 -5.66
CA LEU A 47 8.55 2.52 -4.67
C LEU A 47 9.83 1.69 -4.43
N GLY A 48 9.92 0.48 -4.99
CA GLY A 48 11.06 -0.42 -4.83
C GLY A 48 11.18 -1.02 -3.43
N VAL A 49 10.08 -1.11 -2.67
CA VAL A 49 10.07 -1.66 -1.31
C VAL A 49 9.37 -3.02 -1.25
N SER A 50 9.85 -3.89 -0.37
CA SER A 50 9.26 -5.21 -0.13
C SER A 50 8.34 -5.17 1.09
N LEU A 51 7.10 -5.65 0.94
CA LEU A 51 6.14 -5.72 2.05
C LEU A 51 6.26 -7.07 2.77
N ALA A 52 5.81 -7.15 4.01
CA ALA A 52 5.84 -8.40 4.76
C ALA A 52 4.91 -9.45 4.12
N LEU A 53 5.44 -10.66 3.91
CA LEU A 53 4.69 -11.81 3.44
C LEU A 53 3.85 -12.36 4.60
N LYS A 54 2.56 -11.98 4.65
CA LYS A 54 1.55 -12.44 5.63
C LYS A 54 1.94 -12.33 7.11
N LYS A 55 1.22 -11.47 7.84
CA LYS A 55 0.65 -11.83 9.15
C LYS A 55 -0.66 -11.03 9.34
N ALA A 56 -1.78 -11.67 9.03
CA ALA A 56 -2.99 -11.45 9.80
C ALA A 56 -2.98 -12.61 10.80
N ALA A 57 -2.58 -12.32 12.03
CA ALA A 57 -2.74 -13.24 13.15
C ALA A 57 -4.20 -13.22 13.57
#